data_AF-A0A2N7YDK0-F1
#
_entry.id   AF-A0A2N7YDK0-F1
#
_cell.length_a   1.000
_cell.length_b   1.000
_cell.length_c   1.000
_cell.angle_alpha   90.00
_cell.angle_beta   90.00
_cell.angle_gamma   90.00
#
_symmetry.space_group_name_H-M   'P 1'
#
loop_
_entity.id
_entity.type
_entity.pdbx_description
1 polymer ?
#
loop_
_entity_poly.entity_id
_entity_poly.type
_entity_poly.pdbx_seq_one_letter_code
_entity_poly.pdbx_strand_id
1 'polypeptide(L)'
;VLKAGDVIILESTSPVGTTEKVRDLLAQLRPDLKVPGKTGESADIAIAYCPERVLPGRILVELIDNDRVIGGITPRCARKALQFYRRFV
;
A
#
# COMPACT_ATOMS: atom_id res chain seq x y z
N VAL A 1 7.26 -14.18 5.73
CA VAL A 1 8.01 -13.23 6.58
C VAL A 1 8.13 -11.92 5.83
N LEU A 2 7.78 -10.78 6.46
CA LEU A 2 7.97 -9.43 5.91
C LEU A 2 9.46 -9.05 5.93
N LYS A 3 9.99 -8.47 4.85
CA LYS A 3 11.41 -8.13 4.69
C LYS A 3 11.61 -6.80 3.96
N ALA A 4 12.84 -6.29 4.01
CA ALA A 4 13.22 -5.11 3.26
C ALA A 4 12.94 -5.29 1.76
N GLY A 5 12.37 -4.26 1.14
CA GLY A 5 11.93 -4.24 -0.24
C GLY A 5 10.44 -4.53 -0.43
N ASP A 6 9.77 -5.13 0.55
CA ASP A 6 8.36 -5.52 0.45
C ASP A 6 7.42 -4.30 0.36
N VAL A 7 6.25 -4.56 -0.23
CA VAL A 7 5.14 -3.61 -0.38
C VAL A 7 3.92 -4.19 0.33
N ILE A 8 3.33 -3.39 1.22
CA ILE A 8 2.05 -3.66 1.85
C ILE A 8 1.01 -2.75 1.22
N ILE A 9 -0.08 -3.34 0.72
CA ILE A 9 -1.19 -2.60 0.13
C ILE A 9 -2.44 -2.93 0.92
N LEU A 10 -3.04 -1.89 1.52
CA LEU A 10 -4.34 -1.98 2.16
C LEU A 10 -5.41 -1.72 1.10
N GLU A 11 -6.14 -2.76 0.72
CA GLU A 11 -7.24 -2.66 -0.25
C GLU A 11 -8.62 -2.59 0.42
N SER A 12 -8.73 -3.11 1.65
CA SER A 12 -9.98 -3.11 2.41
C SER A 12 -10.47 -1.70 2.69
N THR A 13 -11.76 -1.45 2.47
CA THR A 13 -12.42 -0.20 2.90
C THR A 13 -12.18 0.03 4.38
N SER A 14 -11.42 1.09 4.67
CA SER A 14 -10.93 1.36 6.01
C SER A 14 -11.19 2.82 6.40
N PRO A 15 -11.46 3.11 7.68
CA PRO A 15 -11.55 4.50 8.16
C PRO A 15 -10.27 5.28 7.89
N VAL A 16 -10.40 6.60 7.78
CA VAL A 16 -9.24 7.52 7.67
C VAL A 16 -8.28 7.31 8.84
N GLY A 17 -6.99 7.30 8.55
CA GLY A 17 -5.93 7.05 9.54
C GLY A 17 -5.57 5.57 9.73
N THR A 18 -6.27 4.63 9.10
CA THR A 18 -5.99 3.19 9.27
C THR A 18 -4.63 2.80 8.72
N THR A 19 -4.23 3.36 7.58
CA THR A 19 -2.92 3.10 6.97
C THR A 19 -1.76 3.49 7.89
N GLU A 20 -1.89 4.61 8.59
CA GLU A 20 -0.95 5.11 9.60
C GLU A 20 -0.94 4.20 10.84
N LYS A 21 -2.12 3.74 11.30
CA LYS A 21 -2.21 2.77 12.41
C LYS A 21 -1.52 1.46 12.05
N VAL A 22 -1.67 0.97 10.82
CA VAL A 22 -0.98 -0.23 10.32
C VAL A 22 0.53 -0.01 10.32
N ARG A 23 1.01 1.14 9.82
CA ARG A 23 2.44 1.50 9.90
C ARG A 23 2.92 1.47 11.35
N ASP A 24 2.17 2.06 12.26
CA ASP A 24 2.56 2.18 13.66
C ASP A 24 2.62 0.82 14.35
N LEU A 25 1.66 -0.06 14.07
CA LEU A 25 1.66 -1.44 14.53
C LEU A 25 2.85 -2.22 13.97
N LEU A 26 3.13 -2.09 12.67
CA LEU A 26 4.29 -2.74 12.05
C LEU A 26 5.61 -2.27 12.64
N ALA A 27 5.72 -0.97 12.97
CA ALA A 27 6.92 -0.43 13.63
C ALA A 27 7.15 -1.06 15.02
N GLN A 28 6.07 -1.34 15.76
CA GLN A 28 6.15 -1.98 17.07
C GLN A 28 6.51 -3.47 16.95
N LEU A 29 5.90 -4.17 16.00
CA LEU A 29 6.10 -5.62 15.80
C LEU A 29 7.42 -5.95 15.10
N ARG A 30 7.96 -5.03 14.30
CA ARG A 30 9.17 -5.20 13.49
C ARG A 30 10.13 -4.03 13.68
N PRO A 31 10.70 -3.85 14.89
CA PRO A 31 11.66 -2.78 15.16
C PRO A 31 12.95 -2.91 14.33
N ASP A 32 13.20 -4.07 13.74
CA ASP A 32 14.30 -4.33 12.81
C ASP A 32 14.10 -3.71 11.42
N LEU A 33 12.87 -3.28 11.07
CA LEU A 33 12.55 -2.67 9.78
C LEU A 33 12.26 -1.17 9.90
N LYS A 34 12.90 -0.38 9.05
CA LYS A 34 12.62 1.06 8.91
C LYS A 34 11.28 1.26 8.21
N VAL A 35 10.27 1.71 8.95
CA VAL A 35 8.93 1.98 8.41
C VAL A 35 8.84 3.38 7.77
N PRO A 36 8.07 3.54 6.68
CA PRO A 36 7.92 4.83 5.99
C PRO A 36 7.18 5.86 6.84
N GLY A 37 7.58 7.13 6.73
CA GLY A 37 6.96 8.25 7.46
C GLY A 37 7.40 8.42 8.92
N LYS A 38 8.21 7.49 9.46
CA LYS A 38 8.93 7.65 10.74
C LYS A 38 10.43 7.68 10.57
N THR A 39 10.91 6.92 9.59
CA THR A 39 12.26 7.04 9.06
C THR A 39 12.16 7.88 7.79
N GLY A 40 13.19 8.67 7.46
CA GLY A 40 13.19 9.54 6.28
C GLY A 40 13.08 8.76 4.96
N GLU A 41 13.73 9.22 3.88
CA GLU A 41 13.56 8.56 2.57
C GLU A 41 14.05 7.10 2.52
N SER A 42 14.80 6.64 3.52
CA SER A 42 15.42 5.32 3.61
C SER A 42 14.55 4.24 4.29
N ALA A 43 13.23 4.25 4.10
CA ALA A 43 12.38 3.17 4.61
C ALA A 43 12.68 1.83 3.90
N ASP A 44 12.66 0.74 4.66
CA ASP A 44 12.93 -0.61 4.17
C ASP A 44 11.71 -1.19 3.45
N ILE A 45 10.50 -0.85 3.91
CA ILE A 45 9.23 -1.31 3.35
C ILE A 45 8.41 -0.15 2.80
N ALA A 46 7.47 -0.46 1.90
CA ALA A 46 6.50 0.51 1.40
C ALA A 46 5.08 0.15 1.85
N ILE A 47 4.29 1.17 2.20
CA ILE A 47 2.91 1.01 2.66
C ILE A 47 2.01 1.96 1.89
N ALA A 48 0.95 1.45 1.27
CA ALA A 48 -0.03 2.23 0.53
C ALA A 48 -1.46 1.75 0.81
N TYR A 49 -2.41 2.65 0.62
CA TYR A 49 -3.83 2.39 0.56
C TYR A 49 -4.30 2.48 -0.89
N CYS A 50 -4.87 1.40 -1.40
CA CYS A 50 -5.35 1.31 -2.77
C CYS A 50 -6.73 0.65 -2.74
N PRO A 51 -7.79 1.41 -2.37
CA PRO A 51 -9.12 0.83 -2.20
C PRO A 51 -9.59 0.17 -3.48
N GLU A 52 -10.13 -1.03 -3.34
CA GLU A 52 -10.71 -1.75 -4.47
C GLU A 52 -12.00 -1.06 -4.95
N ARG A 53 -12.24 -1.09 -6.27
CA ARG A 53 -13.46 -0.57 -6.89
C ARG A 53 -13.97 -1.59 -7.90
N VAL A 54 -14.47 -2.72 -7.40
CA VAL A 54 -15.19 -3.72 -8.21
C VAL A 54 -16.67 -3.72 -7.89
N LEU A 55 -17.50 -3.64 -8.93
CA LEU A 55 -18.92 -3.93 -8.87
C LEU A 55 -19.14 -5.44 -9.06
N PRO A 56 -20.05 -6.07 -8.29
CA PRO A 56 -20.38 -7.47 -8.47
C PRO A 56 -20.84 -7.76 -9.92
N GLY A 57 -20.23 -8.74 -10.59
CA GLY A 57 -20.65 -9.23 -11.91
C GLY A 57 -19.72 -8.86 -13.10
N ARG A 58 -18.73 -7.98 -12.93
CA ARG A 58 -17.75 -7.61 -13.98
C ARG A 58 -16.29 -7.51 -13.51
N ILE A 59 -15.94 -8.30 -12.49
CA ILE A 59 -14.68 -8.21 -11.75
C ILE A 59 -13.43 -8.15 -12.66
N LEU A 60 -13.31 -9.02 -13.67
CA LEU A 60 -12.10 -9.09 -14.51
C LEU A 60 -11.94 -7.90 -15.46
N VAL A 61 -13.04 -7.35 -15.99
CA VAL A 61 -13.01 -6.19 -16.90
C VAL A 61 -12.70 -4.93 -16.09
N GLU A 62 -13.34 -4.79 -14.93
CA GLU A 62 -13.18 -3.63 -14.06
C GLU A 62 -11.80 -3.54 -13.41
N LEU A 63 -11.14 -4.67 -13.15
CA LEU A 63 -9.77 -4.70 -12.64
C LEU A 63 -8.76 -4.06 -13.60
N ILE A 64 -9.03 -4.10 -14.91
CA ILE A 64 -8.15 -3.56 -15.95
C ILE A 64 -8.55 -2.12 -16.32
N ASP A 65 -9.85 -1.86 -16.45
CA ASP A 65 -10.34 -0.61 -17.03
C ASP A 65 -10.61 0.50 -15.99
N ASN A 66 -10.74 0.20 -14.69
CA ASN A 66 -11.10 1.22 -13.70
C ASN A 66 -9.90 2.04 -13.23
N ASP A 67 -10.09 3.36 -13.16
CA ASP A 67 -9.17 4.28 -12.51
C ASP A 67 -8.94 3.89 -11.04
N ARG A 68 -7.69 3.59 -10.70
CA ARG A 68 -7.27 3.28 -9.33
C ARG A 68 -6.60 4.47 -8.67
N VAL A 69 -7.04 4.80 -7.46
CA VAL A 69 -6.39 5.78 -6.60
C VAL A 69 -5.35 5.08 -5.73
N ILE A 70 -4.14 5.64 -5.66
CA ILE A 70 -3.03 5.10 -4.86
C ILE A 70 -2.60 6.15 -3.84
N GLY A 71 -2.84 5.87 -2.56
CA GLY A 71 -2.43 6.69 -1.43
C GLY A 71 -1.26 6.07 -0.67
N GLY A 72 -0.02 6.47 -0.98
CA GLY A 72 1.16 6.02 -0.24
C GLY A 72 1.41 6.86 1.03
N ILE A 73 1.93 6.24 2.10
CA ILE A 73 2.39 7.00 3.30
C ILE A 73 3.47 8.02 2.94
N THR A 74 4.28 7.71 1.93
CA THR A 74 5.22 8.65 1.30
C THR A 74 5.08 8.57 -0.23
N PRO A 75 5.58 9.58 -0.98
CA PRO A 75 5.62 9.52 -2.44
C PRO A 75 6.37 8.29 -3.00
N ARG A 76 7.38 7.78 -2.28
CA ARG A 76 8.08 6.54 -2.64
C ARG A 76 7.16 5.32 -2.51
N CYS A 77 6.33 5.27 -1.47
CA CYS A 77 5.36 4.18 -1.29
C CYS A 77 4.32 4.16 -2.41
N ALA A 78 3.80 5.34 -2.80
CA ALA A 78 2.85 5.44 -3.90
C ALA A 78 3.46 4.93 -5.21
N ARG A 79 4.70 5.33 -5.54
CA ARG A 79 5.42 4.83 -6.72
C ARG A 79 5.64 3.32 -6.70
N LYS A 80 5.98 2.75 -5.54
CA LYS A 80 6.16 1.30 -5.37
C LYS A 80 4.85 0.51 -5.58
N ALA A 81 3.73 1.01 -5.05
CA ALA A 81 2.42 0.41 -5.27
C ALA A 81 1.97 0.55 -6.74
N LEU A 82 2.21 1.71 -7.37
CA LEU A 82 1.95 1.91 -8.80
C LEU A 82 2.72 0.90 -9.66
N GLN A 83 4.00 0.66 -9.39
CA GLN A 83 4.79 -0.35 -10.10
C GLN A 83 4.24 -1.77 -9.96
N PHE A 84 3.61 -2.09 -8.83
CA PHE A 84 2.96 -3.38 -8.63
C PHE A 84 1.72 -3.51 -9.53
N TYR A 85 0.81 -2.53 -9.49
CA TYR A 85 -0.43 -2.58 -10.28
C TYR A 85 -0.17 -2.53 -11.79
N ARG A 86 0.83 -1.77 -12.26
CA ARG A 86 1.24 -1.72 -13.69
C ARG A 86 1.63 -3.05 -14.33
N ARG A 87 1.75 -4.13 -13.54
CA ARG A 87 2.03 -5.48 -14.06
C ARG A 87 0.78 -6.20 -14.53
N PHE A 88 -0.40 -5.76 -14.07
CA PHE A 88 -1.68 -6.43 -14.31
C PHE A 88 -2.73 -5.49 -14.93
N VAL A 89 -2.46 -4.17 -14.89
CA VAL A 89 -3.27 -3.06 -15.40
C VAL A 89 -2.38 -2.22 -16.31
#